data_AF-A0A3P6BAT0-F1
#
_entry.id   AF-A0A3P6BAT0-F1
#
_cell.length_a   1.000
_cell.length_b   1.000
_cell.length_c   1.000
_cell.angle_alpha   90.00
_cell.angle_beta   90.00
_cell.angle_gamma   90.00
#
_symmetry.space_group_name_H-M   'P 1'
#
loop_
_entity.id
_entity.type
_entity.pdbx_description
1 polymer ?
#
loop_
_entity_poly.entity_id
_entity_poly.type
_entity_poly.pdbx_seq_one_letter_code
_entity_poly.pdbx_strand_id
1 'polypeptide(L)'
;MFHTKLKLLKFHLRALNRTQYGDIATKTREAYASLCDKHNEVLLNPSDESFRAAAGALDRWNHLVAIEEKFYKQKYCVKWLEVGHEYLFLSSRSSV
;
A
#
# COMPACT_ATOMS: atom_id res chain seq x y z
N MET A 1 15.25 -8.70 27.88
CA MET A 1 16.16 -8.09 26.87
C MET A 1 15.57 -8.04 25.46
N PHE A 2 15.04 -9.13 24.88
CA PHE A 2 14.53 -9.14 23.49
C PHE A 2 13.24 -8.34 23.28
N HIS A 3 12.26 -8.45 24.18
CA HIS A 3 11.00 -7.72 24.10
C HIS A 3 11.17 -6.18 24.07
N THR A 4 12.18 -5.66 24.76
CA THR A 4 12.47 -4.21 24.78
C THR A 4 12.97 -3.73 23.42
N LYS A 5 13.82 -4.52 22.76
CA LYS A 5 14.32 -4.25 21.41
C LYS A 5 13.18 -4.27 20.37
N LEU A 6 12.26 -5.22 20.49
CA LEU A 6 11.07 -5.30 19.62
C LEU A 6 10.12 -4.10 19.79
N LYS A 7 9.91 -3.64 21.04
CA LYS A 7 9.10 -2.45 21.32
C LYS A 7 9.69 -1.19 20.71
N LEU A 8 11.02 -1.03 20.79
CA LEU A 8 11.73 0.10 20.17
C LEU A 8 11.57 0.07 18.64
N LEU A 9 11.79 -1.09 18.02
CA LEU A 9 11.67 -1.26 16.57
C LEU A 9 10.24 -0.98 16.08
N LYS A 10 9.22 -1.39 16.85
CA LYS A 10 7.81 -1.15 16.52
C LYS A 10 7.49 0.33 16.33
N PHE A 11 8.11 1.22 17.10
CA PHE A 11 7.92 2.66 16.96
C PHE A 11 8.46 3.18 15.62
N HIS A 12 9.70 2.82 15.28
CA HIS A 12 10.32 3.21 14.02
C HIS A 12 9.57 2.66 12.80
N LEU A 13 9.10 1.41 12.86
CA LEU A 13 8.30 0.82 11.80
C LEU A 13 6.96 1.54 11.60
N ARG A 14 6.30 1.97 12.69
CA ARG A 14 5.07 2.77 12.61
C ARG A 14 5.32 4.15 12.00
N ALA A 15 6.42 4.80 12.38
CA ALA A 15 6.82 6.09 11.82
C ALA A 15 7.17 5.97 10.33
N LEU A 16 7.93 4.95 9.94
CA LEU A 16 8.23 4.66 8.54
C LEU A 16 6.96 4.40 7.73
N ASN A 17 6.05 3.59 8.28
CA ASN A 17 4.78 3.30 7.64
C ASN A 17 3.96 4.59 7.43
N ARG A 18 3.81 5.42 8.46
CA ARG A 18 3.08 6.69 8.37
C ARG A 18 3.71 7.69 7.40
N THR A 19 5.04 7.75 7.30
CA THR A 19 5.73 8.75 6.46
C THR A 19 5.82 8.32 5.00
N GLN A 20 6.14 7.06 4.72
CA GLN A 20 6.35 6.57 3.36
C GLN A 20 5.06 6.05 2.73
N TYR A 21 4.30 5.24 3.48
CA TYR A 21 3.09 4.57 3.01
C TYR A 21 1.81 5.19 3.58
N GLY A 22 1.94 6.24 4.40
CA GLY A 22 0.83 7.12 4.74
C GLY A 22 0.22 7.66 3.46
N ASP A 23 -1.12 7.57 3.40
CA ASP A 23 -1.94 8.01 2.28
C ASP A 23 -1.57 7.37 0.94
N ILE A 24 -1.03 6.13 0.94
CA ILE A 24 -0.69 5.39 -0.29
C ILE A 24 -1.88 5.31 -1.26
N ALA A 25 -3.10 5.11 -0.76
CA ALA A 25 -4.31 5.08 -1.57
C ALA A 25 -4.61 6.43 -2.25
N THR A 26 -4.29 7.54 -1.60
CA THR A 26 -4.41 8.87 -2.20
C THR A 26 -3.35 9.09 -3.27
N LYS A 27 -2.09 8.72 -2.98
CA LYS A 27 -0.99 8.78 -3.95
C LYS A 27 -1.26 7.93 -5.19
N THR A 28 -1.79 6.71 -5.03
CA THR A 28 -2.16 5.85 -6.17
C THR A 28 -3.27 6.48 -7.00
N ARG A 29 -4.30 7.05 -6.35
CA ARG A 29 -5.42 7.71 -7.04
C ARG A 29 -4.97 8.94 -7.83
N GLU A 30 -4.13 9.77 -7.24
CA GLU A 30 -3.55 10.95 -7.91
C GLU A 30 -2.68 10.55 -9.11
N ALA A 31 -1.86 9.50 -8.95
CA ALA A 31 -1.06 8.98 -10.05
C ALA A 31 -1.92 8.42 -11.19
N TYR A 32 -3.06 7.78 -10.86
CA TYR A 32 -4.02 7.31 -11.85
C TYR A 32 -4.68 8.47 -12.60
N ALA A 33 -5.12 9.51 -11.89
CA ALA A 33 -5.69 10.71 -12.51
C ALA A 33 -4.68 11.35 -13.48
N SER A 34 -3.43 11.51 -13.04
CA SER A 34 -2.36 12.03 -13.89
C SER A 34 -2.08 11.15 -15.12
N LEU A 35 -2.16 9.83 -14.98
CA LEU A 35 -2.03 8.91 -16.12
C LEU A 35 -3.16 9.13 -17.13
N CYS A 36 -4.41 9.25 -16.68
CA CYS A 36 -5.55 9.53 -17.55
C CYS A 36 -5.37 10.84 -18.31
N ASP A 37 -4.90 11.90 -17.64
CA ASP A 37 -4.61 13.19 -18.28
C ASP A 37 -3.55 13.06 -19.37
N LYS A 38 -2.45 12.33 -19.11
CA LYS A 38 -1.40 12.08 -20.11
C LYS A 38 -1.87 11.19 -21.25
N HIS A 39 -2.75 10.24 -20.99
CA HIS A 39 -3.36 9.44 -22.05
C HIS A 39 -4.26 10.28 -22.95
N ASN A 40 -5.03 11.20 -22.37
CA ASN A 40 -5.85 12.15 -23.13
C ASN A 40 -4.99 13.11 -23.96
N GLU A 41 -3.86 13.59 -23.43
CA GLU A 41 -2.89 14.40 -24.19
C GLU A 41 -2.35 13.63 -25.41
N VAL A 42 -2.05 12.34 -25.28
CA VAL A 42 -1.62 11.49 -26.40
C VAL A 42 -2.71 11.37 -27.48
N LEU A 43 -3.98 11.23 -27.07
CA LEU A 43 -5.11 11.14 -28.00
C LEU A 43 -5.35 12.46 -28.74
N LEU A 44 -5.13 13.60 -28.08
CA LEU A 44 -5.32 14.93 -28.66
C LEU A 44 -4.14 15.38 -29.53
N ASN A 45 -2.91 15.07 -29.10
CA ASN A 45 -1.69 15.44 -29.79
C ASN A 45 -0.67 14.29 -29.75
N PRO A 46 -0.75 13.36 -30.72
CA PRO A 46 0.19 12.25 -30.79
C PRO A 46 1.58 12.74 -31.17
N SER A 47 2.53 12.63 -30.25
CA SER A 47 3.93 13.02 -30.41
C SER A 47 4.82 12.10 -29.59
N ASP A 48 6.09 11.95 -29.98
CA ASP A 48 7.02 11.10 -29.21
C ASP A 48 7.13 11.54 -27.74
N GLU A 49 7.08 12.86 -27.49
CA GLU A 49 7.10 13.41 -26.15
C GLU A 49 5.84 13.06 -25.34
N SER A 50 4.65 13.14 -25.93
CA SER A 50 3.40 12.77 -25.24
C SER A 50 3.35 11.27 -24.93
N PHE A 51 3.82 10.41 -25.85
CA PHE A 51 3.95 8.97 -25.57
C PHE A 51 4.94 8.67 -24.44
N ARG A 52 6.10 9.34 -24.43
CA ARG A 52 7.08 9.19 -23.34
C ARG A 52 6.56 9.67 -21.99
N ALA A 53 5.81 10.78 -21.97
CA ALA A 53 5.16 11.28 -20.76
C ALA A 53 4.11 10.30 -20.23
N ALA A 54 3.27 9.75 -21.11
CA ALA A 54 2.27 8.74 -20.73
C ALA A 54 2.91 7.44 -20.23
N ALA A 55 3.99 6.98 -20.85
CA ALA A 55 4.74 5.82 -20.39
C ALA A 55 5.35 6.03 -19.00
N GLY A 56 5.94 7.20 -18.74
CA GLY A 56 6.48 7.54 -17.42
C GLY A 56 5.39 7.63 -16.33
N ALA A 57 4.22 8.17 -16.67
CA ALA A 57 3.07 8.21 -15.77
C ALA A 57 2.54 6.80 -15.46
N LEU A 58 2.53 5.92 -16.46
CA LEU A 58 2.10 4.53 -16.33
C LEU A 58 3.03 3.74 -15.41
N ASP A 59 4.35 3.86 -15.60
CA ASP A 59 5.34 3.21 -14.73
C ASP A 59 5.21 3.67 -13.27
N ARG A 60 5.00 4.97 -13.06
CA ARG A 60 4.79 5.53 -11.72
C ARG A 60 3.52 4.96 -11.07
N TRP A 61 2.42 4.90 -11.81
CA TRP A 61 1.17 4.34 -11.30
C TRP A 61 1.31 2.85 -10.99
N ASN A 62 1.90 2.07 -11.90
CA ASN A 62 2.17 0.64 -11.69
C ASN A 62 2.99 0.38 -10.43
N HIS A 63 4.02 1.19 -10.19
CA HIS A 63 4.84 1.08 -8.98
C HIS A 63 4.03 1.32 -7.70
N LEU A 64 3.18 2.35 -7.69
CA LEU A 64 2.35 2.68 -6.54
C LEU A 64 1.26 1.63 -6.28
N VAL A 65 0.60 1.12 -7.32
CA VAL A 65 -0.38 0.02 -7.21
C VAL A 65 0.27 -1.23 -6.62
N ALA A 66 1.47 -1.59 -7.09
CA ALA A 66 2.18 -2.76 -6.56
C ALA A 66 2.55 -2.62 -5.07
N ILE A 67 2.85 -1.39 -4.62
CA ILE A 67 3.08 -1.09 -3.20
C ILE A 67 1.76 -1.16 -2.42
N GLU A 68 0.70 -0.55 -2.96
CA GLU A 68 -0.62 -0.51 -2.35
C GLU A 68 -1.18 -1.92 -2.12
N GLU A 69 -1.09 -2.80 -3.12
CA GLU A 69 -1.52 -4.19 -3.02
C GLU A 69 -0.78 -4.92 -1.88
N LYS A 70 0.55 -4.80 -1.83
CA LYS A 70 1.38 -5.40 -0.78
C LYS A 70 1.02 -4.85 0.60
N PHE A 71 0.79 -3.55 0.69
CA PHE A 71 0.41 -2.87 1.92
C PHE A 71 -0.90 -3.41 2.47
N TYR A 72 -1.94 -3.50 1.63
CA TYR A 72 -3.23 -4.03 2.05
C TYR A 72 -3.16 -5.53 2.34
N LYS A 73 -2.44 -6.33 1.54
CA LYS A 73 -2.24 -7.76 1.82
C LYS A 73 -1.64 -7.98 3.21
N GLN A 74 -0.62 -7.23 3.60
CA GLN A 74 -0.03 -7.30 4.94
C GLN A 74 -1.05 -6.91 6.01
N LYS A 75 -1.81 -5.83 5.81
CA LYS A 75 -2.83 -5.38 6.75
C LYS A 75 -3.95 -6.42 6.95
N TYR A 76 -4.40 -7.05 5.88
CA TYR A 76 -5.37 -8.15 5.94
C TYR A 76 -4.79 -9.37 6.66
N CYS A 77 -3.55 -9.81 6.36
CA CYS A 77 -2.92 -10.92 7.07
C CYS A 77 -2.80 -10.67 8.58
N VAL A 78 -2.42 -9.46 9.01
CA VAL A 78 -2.38 -9.09 10.43
C VAL A 78 -3.77 -9.17 11.06
N LYS A 79 -4.80 -8.67 10.38
CA LYS A 79 -6.18 -8.73 10.87
C LYS A 79 -6.66 -10.18 11.03
N TRP A 80 -6.34 -11.07 10.09
CA TRP A 80 -6.66 -12.49 10.18
C TRP A 80 -5.93 -13.19 11.32
N LEU A 81 -4.66 -12.84 11.58
CA LEU A 81 -3.92 -13.37 12.75
C LEU A 81 -4.56 -12.95 14.07
N GLU A 82 -4.99 -11.69 14.21
CA GLU A 82 -5.69 -11.20 15.40
C GLU A 82 -7.02 -11.94 15.63
N VAL A 83 -7.81 -12.07 14.57
CA VAL A 83 -9.11 -12.76 14.59
C VAL A 83 -8.94 -14.26 14.86
N GLY A 84 -7.93 -14.90 14.26
CA GLY A 84 -7.61 -16.31 14.53
C GLY A 84 -7.17 -16.57 15.97
N HIS A 85 -6.39 -15.66 16.56
CA HIS A 85 -6.06 -15.71 17.99
C HIS A 85 -7.29 -15.63 18.87
N GLU A 86 -8.24 -14.75 18.54
CA GLU A 86 -9.51 -14.61 19.27
C GLU A 86 -10.38 -15.87 19.17
N TYR A 87 -10.51 -16.46 17.97
CA TYR A 87 -11.24 -17.71 17.79
C TYR A 87 -10.62 -18.90 18.56
N LEU A 88 -9.29 -19.04 18.54
CA LEU A 88 -8.62 -20.04 19.37
C LEU A 88 -8.83 -19.79 20.87
N PHE A 89 -8.78 -18.53 21.31
CA PHE A 89 -9.03 -18.17 22.70
C PHE A 89 -10.47 -18.48 23.14
N LEU A 90 -11.46 -18.16 22.32
CA LEU A 90 -12.87 -18.45 22.60
C LEU A 90 -13.14 -19.97 22.59
N SER A 91 -12.56 -20.70 21.64
CA SER A 91 -12.65 -22.17 21.60
C SER A 91 -12.02 -22.83 22.83
N SER A 92 -10.93 -22.26 23.38
CA SER A 92 -10.30 -22.78 24.60
C SER A 92 -11.06 -22.48 25.90
N ARG A 93 -11.97 -21.49 25.87
CA ARG A 93 -12.84 -21.13 27.01
C ARG A 93 -14.18 -21.87 27.05
N SER A 94 -14.68 -22.33 25.90
CA SER A 94 -15.93 -23.11 25.82
C SER A 94 -15.76 -24.61 26.11
N SER A 95 -14.54 -25.07 26.41
CA SER A 95 -14.25 -26.46 26.82
C SER A 95 -14.04 -26.63 28.33
N VAL A 96 -14.53 -25.69 29.15
CA VAL A 96 -14.59 -25.79 30.63
C VAL A 96 -16.03 -25.73 31.09
#